data_AF-A0A1B4XG28-F1
#
_entry.id   AF-A0A1B4XG28-F1
#
_cell.length_a   1.000
_cell.length_b   1.000
_cell.length_c   1.000
_cell.angle_alpha   90.00
_cell.angle_beta   90.00
_cell.angle_gamma   90.00
#
_symmetry.space_group_name_H-M   'P 1'
#
loop_
_entity.id
_entity.type
_entity.pdbx_description
1 polymer ?
#
loop_
_entity_poly.entity_id
_entity_poly.type
_entity_poly.pdbx_seq_one_letter_code
_entity_poly.pdbx_strand_id
1 'polypeptide(L)'
;MELALKIVNGRVEVYEDGAHRHSYGSHIEDAATDGKIVAVVTRDGRIEEYRDGMCQRSYGSNARKIRISGNTLAVTLRDGRIAEFENGMCRRMY
;
A
#
# COMPACT_ATOMS: atom_id res chain seq x y z
N MET A 1 -16.79 5.63 -10.02
CA MET A 1 -16.15 4.39 -9.59
C MET A 1 -15.49 4.68 -8.27
N GLU A 2 -16.11 4.20 -7.18
CA GLU A 2 -15.59 4.34 -5.84
C GLU A 2 -14.85 3.06 -5.45
N LEU A 3 -13.58 3.18 -5.10
CA LEU A 3 -12.77 2.08 -4.60
C LEU A 3 -12.58 2.25 -3.09
N ALA A 4 -13.11 1.29 -2.32
CA ALA A 4 -12.94 1.24 -0.89
C ALA A 4 -11.97 0.12 -0.50
N LEU A 5 -11.08 0.41 0.45
CA LEU A 5 -10.15 -0.57 1.02
C LEU A 5 -10.56 -0.91 2.44
N LYS A 6 -10.49 -2.20 2.78
CA LYS A 6 -10.57 -2.67 4.16
C LYS A 6 -9.45 -3.66 4.43
N ILE A 7 -8.89 -3.61 5.63
CA ILE A 7 -7.96 -4.63 6.10
C ILE A 7 -8.73 -5.59 6.99
N VAL A 8 -8.83 -6.85 6.57
CA VAL A 8 -9.57 -7.91 7.26
C VAL A 8 -8.64 -9.12 7.42
N ASN A 9 -8.43 -9.57 8.66
CA ASN A 9 -7.56 -10.70 8.99
C ASN A 9 -6.14 -10.60 8.38
N GLY A 10 -5.56 -9.40 8.37
CA GLY A 10 -4.22 -9.15 7.82
C GLY A 10 -4.15 -9.22 6.30
N ARG A 11 -5.28 -9.16 5.59
CA ARG A 11 -5.35 -9.03 4.13
C ARG A 11 -6.06 -7.74 3.77
N VAL A 12 -5.71 -7.17 2.62
CA VAL A 12 -6.48 -6.07 2.04
C VAL A 12 -7.59 -6.63 1.18
N GLU A 13 -8.78 -6.11 1.36
CA GLU A 13 -9.96 -6.33 0.54
C GLU A 13 -10.27 -5.05 -0.23
N VAL A 14 -10.47 -5.19 -1.54
CA VAL A 14 -10.89 -4.12 -2.44
C VAL A 14 -12.36 -4.28 -2.74
N TYR A 15 -13.10 -3.21 -2.50
CA TYR A 15 -14.50 -3.09 -2.84
C TYR A 15 -14.64 -2.04 -3.93
N GLU A 16 -15.34 -2.40 -5.01
CA GLU A 16 -15.67 -1.50 -6.10
C GLU A 16 -17.18 -1.30 -6.11
N ASP A 17 -17.62 -0.05 -5.93
CA ASP A 17 -19.04 0.31 -5.84
C ASP A 17 -19.83 -0.57 -4.84
N GLY A 18 -19.16 -0.96 -3.74
CA GLY A 18 -19.70 -1.78 -2.66
C GLY A 18 -19.58 -3.31 -2.84
N ALA A 19 -19.19 -3.79 -4.02
CA ALA A 19 -18.96 -5.22 -4.28
C ALA A 19 -17.52 -5.63 -4.00
N HIS A 20 -17.32 -6.75 -3.30
CA HIS A 20 -15.99 -7.34 -3.11
C HIS A 20 -15.43 -7.78 -4.47
N ARG A 21 -14.23 -7.31 -4.79
CA ARG A 21 -13.56 -7.60 -6.06
C ARG A 21 -12.35 -8.50 -5.87
N HIS A 22 -11.46 -8.13 -4.96
CA HIS A 22 -10.19 -8.83 -4.74
C HIS A 22 -9.79 -8.81 -3.26
N SER A 23 -9.03 -9.83 -2.84
CA SER A 23 -8.30 -9.83 -1.57
C SER A 23 -6.84 -10.18 -1.83
N TYR A 24 -5.90 -9.43 -1.28
CA TYR A 24 -4.45 -9.67 -1.47
C TYR A 24 -3.61 -9.24 -0.28
N GLY A 25 -2.33 -9.60 -0.35
CA GLY A 25 -1.37 -9.45 0.73
C GLY A 25 -1.56 -10.50 1.84
N SER A 26 -0.65 -10.45 2.81
CA SER A 26 -0.70 -11.22 4.04
C SER A 26 0.01 -10.42 5.13
N HIS A 27 -0.51 -10.49 6.36
CA HIS A 27 -0.02 -9.70 7.50
C HIS A 27 0.06 -8.19 7.21
N ILE A 28 -0.94 -7.62 6.54
CA ILE A 28 -1.00 -6.19 6.24
C ILE A 28 -1.36 -5.38 7.48
N GLU A 29 -0.61 -4.31 7.76
CA GLU A 29 -0.88 -3.36 8.85
C GLU A 29 -1.52 -2.06 8.36
N ASP A 30 -1.21 -1.63 7.14
CA ASP A 30 -1.72 -0.38 6.57
C ASP A 30 -1.85 -0.50 5.05
N ALA A 31 -2.77 0.25 4.45
CA ALA A 31 -3.04 0.20 3.01
C ALA A 31 -3.60 1.53 2.50
N ALA A 32 -3.25 1.86 1.25
CA ALA A 32 -3.74 3.07 0.57
C ALA A 32 -3.95 2.82 -0.93
N THR A 33 -4.89 3.53 -1.54
CA THR A 33 -5.16 3.47 -2.99
C THR A 33 -5.39 4.85 -3.57
N ASP A 34 -4.95 5.08 -4.80
CA ASP A 34 -5.32 6.27 -5.61
C ASP A 34 -6.43 5.94 -6.63
N GLY A 35 -6.98 4.73 -6.56
CA GLY A 35 -7.94 4.18 -7.51
C GLY A 35 -7.33 3.37 -8.65
N LYS A 36 -6.01 3.41 -8.85
CA LYS A 36 -5.29 2.63 -9.88
C LYS A 36 -4.30 1.64 -9.29
N ILE A 37 -3.60 2.05 -8.25
CA ILE A 37 -2.63 1.23 -7.54
C ILE A 37 -3.08 1.11 -6.10
N VAL A 38 -2.98 -0.10 -5.55
CA VAL A 38 -3.13 -0.32 -4.11
C VAL A 38 -1.78 -0.65 -3.52
N ALA A 39 -1.35 0.21 -2.61
CA ALA A 39 -0.11 0.03 -1.88
C ALA A 39 -0.41 -0.46 -0.47
N VAL A 40 0.33 -1.45 -0.01
CA VAL A 40 0.13 -2.07 1.30
C VAL A 40 1.45 -2.13 2.06
N VAL A 41 1.37 -2.03 3.38
CA VAL A 41 2.50 -2.21 4.29
C VAL A 41 2.30 -3.52 5.03
N THR A 42 3.26 -4.42 4.87
CA THR A 42 3.28 -5.68 5.62
C THR A 42 3.79 -5.45 7.04
N ARG A 43 3.50 -6.40 7.94
CA ARG A 43 3.98 -6.40 9.33
C ARG A 43 5.49 -6.41 9.44
N ASP A 44 6.20 -6.98 8.49
CA ASP A 44 7.67 -6.94 8.42
C ASP A 44 8.20 -5.57 7.94
N GLY A 45 7.31 -4.62 7.65
CA GLY A 45 7.64 -3.29 7.19
C GLY A 45 8.06 -3.23 5.72
N ARG A 46 7.63 -4.20 4.90
CA ARG A 46 7.78 -4.13 3.44
C ARG A 46 6.59 -3.39 2.85
N ILE A 47 6.80 -2.77 1.71
CA ILE A 47 5.78 -2.13 0.89
C ILE A 47 5.53 -3.04 -0.31
N GLU A 48 4.27 -3.32 -0.62
CA GLU A 48 3.86 -4.03 -1.82
C GLU A 48 2.88 -3.19 -2.63
N GLU A 49 3.08 -3.12 -3.94
CA GLU A 49 2.19 -2.41 -4.86
C GLU A 49 1.41 -3.42 -5.72
N TYR A 50 0.10 -3.30 -5.70
CA TYR A 50 -0.84 -4.13 -6.44
C TYR A 50 -1.55 -3.31 -7.52
N ARG A 51 -1.67 -3.88 -8.71
CA ARG A 51 -2.48 -3.35 -9.81
C ARG A 51 -3.29 -4.50 -10.40
N ASP A 52 -4.60 -4.29 -10.55
CA ASP A 52 -5.55 -5.31 -11.05
C ASP A 52 -5.42 -6.66 -10.34
N GLY A 53 -5.18 -6.65 -9.03
CA GLY A 53 -5.03 -7.85 -8.20
C GLY A 53 -3.68 -8.56 -8.30
N MET A 54 -2.74 -8.07 -9.11
CA MET A 54 -1.39 -8.64 -9.23
C MET A 54 -0.35 -7.78 -8.50
N CYS A 55 0.50 -8.43 -7.70
CA CYS A 55 1.65 -7.78 -7.07
C CYS A 55 2.66 -7.39 -8.15
N GLN A 56 2.88 -6.09 -8.32
CA GLN A 56 3.83 -5.55 -9.28
C GLN A 56 5.22 -5.44 -8.65
N ARG A 57 5.29 -5.06 -7.37
CA ARG A 57 6.54 -4.70 -6.68
C ARG A 57 6.46 -5.01 -5.20
N SER A 58 7.61 -5.34 -4.62
CA SER A 58 7.80 -5.45 -3.19
C SER A 58 9.16 -4.86 -2.81
N TYR A 59 9.18 -3.82 -1.99
CA TYR A 59 10.39 -3.06 -1.66
C TYR A 59 10.30 -2.40 -0.29
N GLY A 60 11.36 -1.68 0.07
CA GLY A 60 11.48 -1.00 1.35
C GLY A 60 11.66 -1.95 2.52
N SER A 61 11.96 -1.35 3.65
CA SER A 61 12.05 -2.01 4.95
C SER A 61 11.62 -1.01 6.00
N ASN A 62 11.15 -1.51 7.14
CA ASN A 62 10.78 -0.68 8.28
C ASN A 62 9.61 0.28 8.02
N ALA A 63 8.75 0.04 7.02
CA ALA A 63 7.53 0.80 6.80
C ALA A 63 6.50 0.55 7.92
N ARG A 64 5.67 1.54 8.19
CA ARG A 64 4.60 1.48 9.21
C ARG A 64 3.27 2.00 8.71
N LYS A 65 3.27 3.11 7.98
CA LYS A 65 2.07 3.69 7.37
C LYS A 65 2.36 4.13 5.95
N ILE A 66 1.34 4.15 5.11
CA ILE A 66 1.45 4.51 3.71
C ILE A 66 0.30 5.41 3.28
N ARG A 67 0.63 6.37 2.43
CA ARG A 67 -0.32 7.19 1.68
C ARG A 67 0.11 7.23 0.24
N ILE A 68 -0.85 7.26 -0.68
CA ILE A 68 -0.59 7.35 -2.11
C ILE A 68 -1.34 8.55 -2.68
N SER A 69 -0.69 9.25 -3.59
CA SER A 69 -1.29 10.32 -4.39
C SER A 69 -0.71 10.24 -5.79
N GLY A 70 -1.46 9.65 -6.72
CA GLY A 70 -0.96 9.33 -8.05
C GLY A 70 0.19 8.31 -7.98
N ASN A 71 1.35 8.66 -8.54
CA ASN A 71 2.53 7.77 -8.59
C ASN A 71 3.46 7.89 -7.37
N THR A 72 3.16 8.79 -6.43
CA THR A 72 3.99 9.04 -5.25
C THR A 72 3.39 8.38 -4.01
N LEU A 73 4.22 7.61 -3.32
CA LEU A 73 3.90 6.96 -2.05
C LEU A 73 4.67 7.65 -0.93
N ALA A 74 3.95 8.25 0.01
CA ALA A 74 4.52 8.78 1.24
C ALA A 74 4.43 7.69 2.31
N VAL A 75 5.58 7.19 2.76
CA VAL A 75 5.69 6.09 3.72
C VAL A 75 6.26 6.62 5.03
N THR A 76 5.52 6.44 6.11
CA THR A 76 6.06 6.66 7.46
C THR A 76 6.77 5.40 7.91
N LEU A 77 8.04 5.51 8.24
CA LEU A 77 8.85 4.42 8.77
C LEU A 77 8.58 4.22 10.27
N ARG A 78 8.96 3.06 10.81
CA ARG A 78 8.79 2.74 12.24
C ARG A 78 9.60 3.66 13.16
N ASP A 79 10.69 4.25 12.65
CA ASP A 79 11.52 5.23 13.37
C ASP A 79 10.97 6.67 13.31
N GLY A 80 9.81 6.89 12.67
CA GLY A 80 9.14 8.18 12.58
C GLY A 80 9.53 9.02 11.38
N ARG A 81 10.56 8.64 10.62
CA ARG A 81 10.95 9.32 9.37
C ARG A 81 9.92 9.09 8.27
N ILE A 82 9.89 9.99 7.29
CA ILE A 82 9.02 9.87 6.13
C ILE A 82 9.88 9.68 4.89
N ALA A 83 9.62 8.60 4.14
CA ALA A 83 10.25 8.33 2.86
C ALA A 83 9.22 8.45 1.73
N GLU A 84 9.56 9.20 0.70
CA GLU A 84 8.77 9.31 -0.52
C GLU A 84 9.31 8.33 -1.55
N PHE A 85 8.45 7.44 -2.02
CA PHE A 85 8.76 6.51 -3.09
C PHE A 85 7.98 6.90 -4.35
N GLU A 86 8.63 6.76 -5.49
CA GLU A 86 7.99 6.88 -6.79
C GLU A 86 8.37 5.64 -7.58
N ASN A 87 7.37 4.86 -8.00
CA ASN A 87 7.61 3.67 -8.82
C ASN A 87 8.65 2.74 -8.15
N GLY A 88 8.47 2.41 -6.87
CA GLY A 88 9.36 1.56 -6.09
C GLY A 88 10.75 2.12 -5.74
N MET A 89 11.11 3.33 -6.18
CA MET A 89 12.40 3.94 -5.88
C MET A 89 12.25 5.04 -4.83
N CYS A 90 13.12 5.04 -3.81
CA CYS A 90 13.17 6.11 -2.82
C CYS A 90 13.65 7.41 -3.49
N ARG A 91 12.82 8.45 -3.44
CA ARG A 91 13.09 9.77 -4.02
C ARG A 91 13.65 10.73 -2.97
N ARG A 92 13.04 10.77 -1.79
CA ARG A 92 13.39 11.68 -0.69
C ARG A 92 13.11 11.03 0.66
N MET A 93 13.85 11.47 1.66
CA MET A 93 13.68 11.07 3.05
C MET A 93 13.74 12.31 3.94
N TYR A 94 12.82 12.40 4.89
CA TYR A 94 12.67 13.49 5.85
C TYR A 94 12.75 12.97 7.27
#